data_AF-A0A0F8W095-F1
#
_entry.id   AF-A0A0F8W095-F1
#
_cell.length_a   1.000
_cell.length_b   1.000
_cell.length_c   1.000
_cell.angle_alpha   90.00
_cell.angle_beta   90.00
_cell.angle_gamma   90.00
#
_symmetry.space_group_name_H-M   'P 1'
#
loop_
_entity.id
_entity.type
_entity.pdbx_description
1 polymer ?
#
loop_
_entity_poly.entity_id
_entity_poly.type
_entity_poly.pdbx_seq_one_letter_code
_entity_poly.pdbx_strand_id
1 'polypeptide(L)'
;MKNSKIIRIKSDKLRMVRNNLRAIIILAVEDEMRRLTCLQFKALNDVKIGKLDKNTSDEIIKRIINNISDLKYALKSSICLCSSCSSKTKDMGFNPIRSSWFCIDCLERSLYTPPDLYKILSKDQLDEFFERLNDQEGINFDGLNWECHSDYRCSKRILTDMGIDSAIQQRFFKFCDIFGGECDCEILMNIAELTTYL
;
A
#
# COMPACT_ATOMS: atom_id res chain seq x y z
N MET A 1 -12.00 6.74 -16.24
CA MET A 1 -12.50 6.41 -14.88
C MET A 1 -13.60 7.39 -14.49
N LYS A 2 -14.86 6.94 -14.35
CA LYS A 2 -16.04 7.82 -14.15
C LYS A 2 -16.51 7.98 -12.69
N ASN A 3 -15.88 7.34 -11.69
CA ASN A 3 -16.45 7.21 -10.34
C ASN A 3 -15.54 7.64 -9.17
N SER A 4 -14.47 8.42 -9.39
CA SER A 4 -13.72 8.97 -8.25
C SER A 4 -14.56 10.02 -7.53
N LYS A 5 -14.91 9.77 -6.27
CA LYS A 5 -15.63 10.73 -5.44
C LYS A 5 -14.62 11.71 -4.85
N ILE A 6 -14.60 12.92 -5.38
CA ILE A 6 -13.75 14.02 -4.92
C ILE A 6 -14.56 14.94 -4.00
N ILE A 7 -14.06 15.19 -2.79
CA ILE A 7 -14.67 16.14 -1.84
C ILE A 7 -13.79 17.37 -1.77
N ARG A 8 -14.21 18.45 -2.46
CA ARG A 8 -13.55 19.76 -2.43
C ARG A 8 -14.36 20.75 -1.59
N ILE A 9 -13.74 21.34 -0.57
CA ILE A 9 -14.39 22.33 0.30
C ILE A 9 -13.84 23.71 -0.05
N LYS A 10 -14.67 24.56 -0.67
CA LYS A 10 -14.25 25.90 -1.12
C LYS A 10 -14.10 26.91 0.03
N SER A 11 -14.90 26.77 1.10
CA SER A 11 -14.89 27.71 2.23
C SER A 11 -13.74 27.45 3.20
N ASP A 12 -12.95 28.47 3.49
CA ASP A 12 -11.82 28.41 4.44
C ASP A 12 -12.27 28.02 5.83
N LYS A 13 -13.42 28.57 6.27
CA LYS A 13 -14.02 28.23 7.58
C LYS A 13 -14.36 26.74 7.65
N LEU A 14 -14.97 26.18 6.60
CA LEU A 14 -15.30 24.75 6.56
C LEU A 14 -14.05 23.87 6.43
N ARG A 15 -13.01 24.30 5.72
CA ARG A 15 -11.71 23.60 5.66
C ARG A 15 -11.07 23.53 7.05
N MET A 16 -11.09 24.63 7.79
CA MET A 16 -10.61 24.68 9.17
C MET A 16 -11.38 23.71 10.08
N VAL A 17 -12.72 23.73 10.03
CA VAL A 17 -13.57 22.80 10.80
C VAL A 17 -13.23 21.34 10.46
N ARG A 18 -13.17 20.98 9.17
CA ARG A 18 -12.77 19.64 8.72
C ARG A 18 -11.41 19.24 9.29
N ASN A 19 -10.40 20.10 9.15
CA ASN A 19 -9.04 19.79 9.54
C ASN A 19 -8.94 19.57 11.06
N ASN A 20 -9.67 20.36 11.85
CA ASN A 20 -9.76 20.20 13.29
C ASN A 20 -10.46 18.90 13.67
N LEU A 21 -11.59 18.56 13.03
CA LEU A 21 -12.30 17.29 13.27
C LEU A 21 -11.40 16.08 12.95
N ARG A 22 -10.70 16.11 11.81
CA ARG A 22 -9.72 15.06 11.47
C ARG A 22 -8.61 14.96 12.51
N ALA A 23 -8.07 16.09 12.97
CA ALA A 23 -7.03 16.10 13.99
C ALA A 23 -7.52 15.47 15.30
N ILE A 24 -8.75 15.77 15.74
CA ILE A 24 -9.34 15.16 16.94
C ILE A 24 -9.45 13.65 16.79
N ILE A 25 -9.96 13.16 15.65
CA ILE A 25 -10.09 11.72 15.40
C ILE A 25 -8.71 11.03 15.38
N ILE A 26 -7.73 11.61 14.69
CA ILE A 26 -6.37 11.09 14.63
C ILE A 26 -5.77 11.01 16.04
N LEU A 27 -5.88 12.10 16.82
CA LEU A 27 -5.37 12.14 18.19
C LEU A 27 -6.04 11.10 19.10
N ALA A 28 -7.35 10.89 18.96
CA ALA A 28 -8.07 9.87 19.73
C ALA A 28 -7.59 8.45 19.40
N VAL A 29 -7.36 8.16 18.10
CA VAL A 29 -6.81 6.87 17.67
C VAL A 29 -5.38 6.68 18.18
N GLU A 30 -4.53 7.71 18.06
CA GLU A 30 -3.15 7.70 18.58
C GLU A 30 -3.12 7.48 20.10
N ASP A 31 -4.04 8.10 20.84
CA ASP A 31 -4.13 7.95 22.28
C ASP A 31 -4.53 6.52 22.68
N GLU A 32 -5.52 5.96 22.02
CA GLU A 32 -5.94 4.58 22.26
C GLU A 32 -4.83 3.58 21.90
N MET A 33 -4.11 3.81 20.80
CA MET A 33 -2.94 3.00 20.45
C MET A 33 -1.86 3.08 21.51
N ARG A 34 -1.56 4.27 22.06
CA ARG A 34 -0.61 4.41 23.18
C ARG A 34 -1.08 3.64 24.41
N ARG A 35 -2.36 3.74 24.77
CA ARG A 35 -2.95 3.00 25.89
C ARG A 35 -2.78 1.49 25.72
N LEU A 36 -3.07 0.97 24.53
CA LEU A 36 -2.88 -0.44 24.18
C LEU A 36 -1.41 -0.87 24.27
N THR A 37 -0.47 -0.06 23.77
CA THR A 37 0.96 -0.31 23.93
C THR A 37 1.40 -0.33 25.40
N CYS A 38 0.88 0.57 26.25
CA CYS A 38 1.15 0.52 27.69
C CYS A 38 0.64 -0.79 28.33
N LEU A 39 -0.55 -1.27 27.93
CA LEU A 39 -1.07 -2.56 28.39
C LEU A 39 -0.21 -3.74 27.94
N GLN A 40 0.33 -3.68 26.72
CA GLN A 40 1.26 -4.69 26.21
C GLN A 40 2.51 -4.78 27.10
N PHE A 41 3.12 -3.63 27.42
CA PHE A 41 4.27 -3.58 28.33
C PHE A 41 3.95 -4.10 29.73
N LYS A 42 2.76 -3.77 30.25
CA LYS A 42 2.31 -4.28 31.55
C LYS A 42 2.18 -5.81 31.55
N ALA A 43 1.54 -6.40 30.54
CA ALA A 43 1.38 -7.85 30.44
C ALA A 43 2.74 -8.56 30.42
N LEU A 44 3.69 -8.06 29.61
CA LEU A 44 5.06 -8.57 29.57
C LEU A 44 5.77 -8.48 30.92
N ASN A 45 5.60 -7.36 31.63
CA ASN A 45 6.20 -7.19 32.95
C ASN A 45 5.57 -8.11 34.00
N ASP A 46 4.25 -8.32 33.96
CA ASP A 46 3.54 -9.20 34.88
C ASP A 46 3.99 -10.67 34.75
N VAL A 47 4.35 -11.12 33.53
CA VAL A 47 5.02 -12.42 33.33
C VAL A 47 6.39 -12.45 34.01
N LYS A 48 7.19 -11.40 33.80
CA LYS A 48 8.56 -11.31 34.34
C LYS A 48 8.59 -11.39 35.87
N ILE A 49 7.58 -10.83 36.54
CA ILE A 49 7.46 -10.85 38.01
C ILE A 49 6.60 -12.00 38.55
N GLY A 50 6.17 -12.94 37.69
CA GLY A 50 5.41 -14.13 38.08
C GLY A 50 3.95 -13.85 38.48
N LYS A 51 3.40 -12.69 38.13
CA LYS A 51 1.97 -12.35 38.36
C LYS A 51 1.04 -12.91 37.29
N LEU A 52 1.57 -13.23 36.12
CA LEU A 52 0.82 -13.74 34.98
C LEU A 52 1.57 -14.91 34.37
N ASP A 53 0.86 -15.97 33.97
CA ASP A 53 1.47 -17.05 33.21
C ASP A 53 1.70 -16.61 31.75
N LYS A 54 2.68 -17.25 31.11
CA LYS A 54 3.12 -16.89 29.76
C LYS A 54 1.99 -17.02 28.73
N ASN A 55 1.19 -18.08 28.80
CA ASN A 55 0.15 -18.35 27.80
C ASN A 55 -0.94 -17.28 27.85
N THR A 56 -1.40 -16.93 29.05
CA THR A 56 -2.38 -15.84 29.23
C THR A 56 -1.83 -14.51 28.73
N SER A 57 -0.56 -14.21 28.99
CA SER A 57 0.08 -13.00 28.46
C SER A 57 0.14 -12.99 26.93
N ASP A 58 0.50 -14.10 26.30
CA ASP A 58 0.59 -14.22 24.85
C ASP A 58 -0.77 -13.98 24.19
N GLU A 59 -1.86 -14.49 24.77
CA GLU A 59 -3.23 -14.21 24.30
C GLU A 59 -3.62 -12.73 24.43
N ILE A 60 -3.28 -12.09 25.55
CA ILE A 60 -3.53 -10.66 25.77
C ILE A 60 -2.76 -9.82 24.73
N ILE A 61 -1.47 -10.13 24.54
CA ILE A 61 -0.61 -9.42 23.59
C ILE A 61 -1.15 -9.59 22.16
N LYS A 62 -1.57 -10.80 21.77
CA LYS A 62 -2.16 -11.06 20.46
C LYS A 62 -3.42 -10.20 20.23
N ARG A 63 -4.31 -10.11 21.22
CA ARG A 63 -5.51 -9.25 21.14
C ARG A 63 -5.15 -7.78 21.01
N ILE A 64 -4.15 -7.31 21.77
CA ILE A 64 -3.66 -5.92 21.71
C ILE A 64 -3.09 -5.60 20.31
N ILE A 65 -2.28 -6.49 19.75
CA ILE A 65 -1.69 -6.31 18.41
C ILE A 65 -2.79 -6.23 17.34
N ASN A 66 -3.80 -7.09 17.43
CA ASN A 66 -4.94 -7.05 16.52
C ASN A 66 -5.69 -5.71 16.63
N ASN A 67 -6.02 -5.26 17.85
CA ASN A 67 -6.70 -3.98 18.05
C ASN A 67 -5.88 -2.79 17.51
N ILE A 68 -4.56 -2.78 17.71
CA ILE A 68 -3.68 -1.74 17.16
C ILE A 68 -3.71 -1.78 15.62
N SER A 69 -3.65 -2.97 15.03
CA SER A 69 -3.72 -3.16 13.58
C SER A 69 -5.04 -2.68 13.01
N ASP A 70 -6.15 -3.01 13.67
CA ASP A 70 -7.50 -2.59 13.26
C ASP A 70 -7.65 -1.07 13.31
N LEU A 71 -7.15 -0.42 14.37
CA LEU A 71 -7.14 1.04 14.50
C LEU A 71 -6.31 1.71 13.40
N LYS A 72 -5.11 1.18 13.12
CA LYS A 72 -4.25 1.68 12.03
C LYS A 72 -4.94 1.52 10.67
N TYR A 73 -5.53 0.36 10.42
CA TYR A 73 -6.24 0.08 9.18
C TYR A 73 -7.44 1.02 9.01
N ALA A 74 -8.30 1.12 10.03
CA ALA A 74 -9.46 2.01 10.02
C ALA A 74 -9.04 3.47 9.75
N LEU A 75 -7.96 3.93 10.37
CA LEU A 75 -7.44 5.27 10.16
C LEU A 75 -6.90 5.48 8.73
N LYS A 76 -6.10 4.54 8.20
CA LYS A 76 -5.53 4.59 6.84
C LYS A 76 -6.60 4.48 5.74
N SER A 77 -7.69 3.77 6.03
CA SER A 77 -8.86 3.61 5.17
C SER A 77 -9.90 4.72 5.34
N SER A 78 -9.68 5.67 6.25
CA SER A 78 -10.57 6.81 6.48
C SER A 78 -10.23 8.02 5.62
N ILE A 79 -11.17 8.95 5.49
CA ILE A 79 -10.94 10.27 4.86
C ILE A 79 -10.03 11.19 5.69
N CYS A 80 -9.58 10.76 6.88
CA CYS A 80 -8.80 11.60 7.79
C CYS A 80 -7.35 11.75 7.36
N LEU A 81 -6.79 10.76 6.66
CA LEU A 81 -5.39 10.72 6.24
C LEU A 81 -5.28 10.25 4.80
N CYS A 82 -4.41 10.90 4.02
CA CYS A 82 -4.05 10.40 2.71
C CYS A 82 -3.20 9.14 2.85
N SER A 83 -3.61 8.04 2.23
CA SER A 83 -2.89 6.76 2.29
C SER A 83 -1.49 6.78 1.63
N SER A 84 -1.15 7.84 0.89
CA SER A 84 0.15 8.02 0.22
C SER A 84 1.07 8.99 0.97
N CYS A 85 0.63 10.22 1.24
CA CYS A 85 1.50 11.25 1.86
C CYS A 85 1.19 11.55 3.33
N SER A 86 0.23 10.84 3.93
CA SER A 86 -0.24 11.07 5.31
C SER A 86 -0.72 12.50 5.60
N SER A 87 -1.00 13.30 4.56
CA SER A 87 -1.61 14.62 4.76
C SER A 87 -2.99 14.47 5.37
N LYS A 88 -3.31 15.29 6.37
CA LYS A 88 -4.64 15.39 7.01
C LYS A 88 -5.41 16.66 6.64
N THR A 89 -4.73 17.64 6.05
CA THR A 89 -5.27 18.99 5.79
C THR A 89 -5.76 19.19 4.37
N LYS A 90 -5.32 18.35 3.42
CA LYS A 90 -5.67 18.44 2.02
C LYS A 90 -7.08 17.91 1.73
N ASP A 91 -7.64 18.34 0.62
CA ASP A 91 -8.86 17.76 0.06
C ASP A 91 -8.60 16.32 -0.35
N MET A 92 -9.61 15.47 -0.21
CA MET A 92 -9.46 14.03 -0.44
C MET A 92 -10.39 13.56 -1.56
N GLY A 93 -9.96 12.52 -2.26
CA GLY A 93 -10.82 11.73 -3.12
C GLY A 93 -10.62 10.25 -2.88
N PHE A 94 -11.68 9.49 -3.10
CA PHE A 94 -11.65 8.04 -2.98
C PHE A 94 -11.21 7.41 -4.30
N ASN A 95 -10.19 6.55 -4.25
CA ASN A 95 -9.79 5.71 -5.37
C ASN A 95 -10.48 4.34 -5.21
N PRO A 96 -11.48 4.00 -6.06
CA PRO A 96 -12.21 2.74 -5.94
C PRO A 96 -11.34 1.51 -6.26
N ILE A 97 -10.30 1.65 -7.10
CA ILE A 97 -9.40 0.55 -7.45
C ILE A 97 -8.59 0.14 -6.22
N ARG A 98 -8.08 1.13 -5.47
CA ARG A 98 -7.29 0.90 -4.25
C ARG A 98 -8.13 0.83 -2.98
N SER A 99 -9.45 0.95 -3.10
CA SER A 99 -10.41 1.07 -1.98
C SER A 99 -9.90 2.00 -0.85
N SER A 100 -9.29 3.14 -1.21
CA SER A 100 -8.54 3.99 -0.27
C SER A 100 -8.69 5.48 -0.55
N TRP A 101 -8.46 6.31 0.46
CA TRP A 101 -8.53 7.77 0.37
C TRP A 101 -7.17 8.41 0.11
N PHE A 102 -7.12 9.27 -0.90
CA PHE A 102 -5.92 10.01 -1.27
C PHE A 102 -6.20 11.50 -1.24
N CYS A 103 -5.19 12.31 -0.89
CA CYS A 103 -5.32 13.74 -1.13
C CYS A 103 -5.40 13.97 -2.64
N ILE A 104 -6.05 15.05 -3.08
CA ILE A 104 -6.26 15.31 -4.51
C ILE A 104 -4.94 15.27 -5.30
N ASP A 105 -3.86 15.84 -4.76
CA ASP A 105 -2.55 15.80 -5.42
C ASP A 105 -2.03 14.36 -5.59
N CYS A 106 -2.15 13.52 -4.56
CA CYS A 106 -1.74 12.11 -4.63
C CYS A 106 -2.70 11.30 -5.49
N LEU A 107 -3.99 11.62 -5.47
CA LEU A 107 -5.00 10.98 -6.29
C LEU A 107 -4.70 11.24 -7.76
N GLU A 108 -4.49 12.50 -8.14
CA GLU A 108 -4.12 12.92 -9.50
C GLU A 108 -2.80 12.30 -9.95
N ARG A 109 -1.82 12.14 -9.05
CA ARG A 109 -0.60 11.34 -9.31
C ARG A 109 -0.86 9.83 -9.41
N SER A 110 -1.89 9.31 -8.76
CA SER A 110 -2.29 7.88 -8.86
C SER A 110 -3.25 7.61 -10.02
N LEU A 111 -3.76 8.67 -10.66
CA LEU A 111 -4.59 8.59 -11.87
C LEU A 111 -3.73 8.36 -13.13
N TYR A 112 -2.42 8.12 -13.01
CA TYR A 112 -1.72 7.36 -14.06
C TYR A 112 -2.43 6.01 -14.16
N THR A 113 -3.20 5.83 -15.20
CA THR A 113 -4.03 4.63 -15.35
C THR A 113 -3.19 3.51 -15.97
N PRO A 114 -3.59 2.23 -15.88
CA PRO A 114 -2.97 1.14 -16.65
C PRO A 114 -2.73 1.43 -18.15
N PRO A 115 -3.54 2.25 -18.86
CA PRO A 115 -3.22 2.82 -20.18
C PRO A 115 -1.86 3.53 -20.31
N ASP A 116 -1.27 4.02 -19.23
CA ASP A 116 0.07 4.62 -19.25
C ASP A 116 1.18 3.57 -19.19
N LEU A 117 0.89 2.34 -18.71
CA LEU A 117 1.84 1.24 -18.81
C LEU A 117 2.12 0.90 -20.27
N TYR A 118 1.08 0.94 -21.12
CA TYR A 118 1.21 0.80 -22.59
C TYR A 118 1.97 1.96 -23.25
N LYS A 119 2.18 3.08 -22.56
CA LYS A 119 3.05 4.18 -23.02
C LYS A 119 4.50 4.00 -22.58
N ILE A 120 4.78 3.03 -21.71
CA ILE A 120 6.12 2.68 -21.27
C ILE A 120 6.61 1.47 -22.06
N LEU A 121 5.81 0.40 -22.08
CA LEU A 121 6.05 -0.84 -22.83
C LEU A 121 4.80 -1.16 -23.65
N SER A 122 4.93 -1.65 -24.89
CA SER A 122 3.78 -2.10 -25.67
C SER A 122 3.07 -3.29 -24.99
N LYS A 123 1.87 -3.63 -25.46
CA LYS A 123 1.14 -4.81 -24.96
C LYS A 123 1.96 -6.08 -25.16
N ASP A 124 2.49 -6.29 -26.37
CA ASP A 124 3.32 -7.45 -26.68
C ASP A 124 4.58 -7.53 -25.79
N GLN A 125 5.21 -6.39 -25.50
CA GLN A 125 6.36 -6.34 -24.58
C GLN A 125 5.96 -6.68 -23.15
N LEU A 126 4.79 -6.23 -22.68
CA LEU A 126 4.30 -6.55 -21.34
C LEU A 126 3.93 -8.03 -21.23
N ASP A 127 3.25 -8.57 -22.24
CA ASP A 127 2.84 -9.97 -22.28
C ASP A 127 4.07 -10.89 -22.27
N GLU A 128 5.08 -10.61 -23.12
CA GLU A 128 6.36 -11.32 -23.12
C GLU A 128 7.10 -11.18 -21.78
N PHE A 129 7.15 -9.96 -21.22
CA PHE A 129 7.80 -9.70 -19.94
C PHE A 129 7.17 -10.52 -18.80
N PHE A 130 5.83 -10.51 -18.69
CA PHE A 130 5.14 -11.24 -17.62
C PHE A 130 5.21 -12.75 -17.80
N GLU A 131 5.17 -13.25 -19.05
CA GLU A 131 5.38 -14.66 -19.34
C GLU A 131 6.77 -15.11 -18.87
N ARG A 132 7.83 -14.38 -19.26
CA ARG A 132 9.22 -14.69 -18.85
C ARG A 132 9.45 -14.53 -17.35
N LEU A 133 8.79 -13.54 -16.72
CA LEU A 133 8.91 -13.33 -15.28
C LEU A 133 8.21 -14.43 -14.48
N ASN A 134 7.12 -15.00 -15.01
CA ASN A 134 6.37 -16.08 -14.38
C ASN A 134 7.04 -17.46 -14.55
N ASP A 135 7.85 -17.63 -15.59
CA ASP A 135 8.53 -18.89 -15.93
C ASP A 135 9.89 -19.07 -15.20
N GLN A 136 10.65 -20.09 -15.58
CA GLN A 136 11.97 -20.45 -15.06
C GLN A 136 13.02 -19.33 -15.19
N GLU A 137 12.84 -18.41 -16.14
CA GLU A 137 13.71 -17.25 -16.30
C GLU A 137 13.48 -16.17 -15.24
N GLY A 138 12.36 -16.21 -14.52
CA GLY A 138 11.95 -15.22 -13.54
C GLY A 138 11.91 -15.78 -12.12
N ILE A 139 10.73 -15.75 -11.51
CA ILE A 139 10.51 -16.21 -10.14
C ILE A 139 9.93 -17.62 -10.06
N ASN A 140 9.62 -18.24 -11.22
CA ASN A 140 9.03 -19.57 -11.33
C ASN A 140 7.83 -19.75 -10.39
N PHE A 141 6.84 -18.87 -10.51
CA PHE A 141 5.69 -18.84 -9.61
C PHE A 141 4.68 -19.92 -10.03
N ASP A 142 4.67 -21.05 -9.31
CA ASP A 142 3.71 -22.15 -9.51
C ASP A 142 2.46 -22.05 -8.60
N GLY A 143 2.34 -20.96 -7.84
CA GLY A 143 1.27 -20.70 -6.88
C GLY A 143 1.46 -21.34 -5.50
N LEU A 144 2.44 -22.23 -5.31
CA LEU A 144 2.72 -22.91 -4.04
C LEU A 144 4.17 -22.73 -3.55
N ASN A 145 5.11 -22.55 -4.48
CA ASN A 145 6.53 -22.36 -4.22
C ASN A 145 7.07 -21.22 -5.08
N TRP A 146 7.58 -20.17 -4.44
CA TRP A 146 8.42 -19.18 -5.09
C TRP A 146 9.40 -18.58 -4.09
N GLU A 147 10.54 -18.09 -4.58
CA GLU A 147 11.48 -17.34 -3.75
C GLU A 147 11.34 -15.84 -4.03
N CYS A 148 10.95 -15.10 -3.00
CA CYS A 148 10.97 -13.64 -3.03
C CYS A 148 12.36 -13.14 -2.62
N HIS A 149 13.05 -12.47 -3.55
CA HIS A 149 14.33 -11.82 -3.27
C HIS A 149 14.20 -10.37 -2.78
N SER A 150 12.97 -9.84 -2.68
CA SER A 150 12.68 -8.45 -2.26
C SER A 150 13.42 -7.39 -3.11
N ASP A 151 13.67 -7.68 -4.39
CA ASP A 151 14.27 -6.75 -5.34
C ASP A 151 13.75 -6.99 -6.78
N TYR A 152 14.34 -6.29 -7.75
CA TYR A 152 13.99 -6.32 -9.18
C TYR A 152 15.00 -7.08 -10.05
N ARG A 153 15.79 -8.00 -9.48
CA ARG A 153 16.92 -8.58 -10.23
C ARG A 153 16.45 -9.36 -11.46
N CYS A 154 15.35 -10.12 -11.35
CA CYS A 154 14.83 -10.90 -12.47
C CYS A 154 14.20 -9.96 -13.49
N SER A 155 13.37 -9.01 -13.05
CA SER A 155 12.74 -8.04 -13.94
C SER A 155 13.76 -7.21 -14.72
N LYS A 156 14.82 -6.71 -14.05
CA LYS A 156 15.88 -5.93 -14.71
C LYS A 156 16.62 -6.75 -15.75
N ARG A 157 16.94 -8.02 -15.43
CA ARG A 157 17.59 -8.94 -16.38
C ARG A 157 16.70 -9.15 -17.60
N ILE A 158 15.44 -9.56 -17.39
CA ILE A 158 14.49 -9.85 -18.47
C ILE A 158 14.30 -8.62 -19.37
N LEU A 159 14.05 -7.43 -18.81
CA LEU A 159 13.89 -6.20 -19.60
C LEU A 159 15.16 -5.84 -20.38
N THR A 160 16.34 -6.12 -19.82
CA THR A 160 17.62 -5.91 -20.53
C THR A 160 17.77 -6.90 -21.68
N ASP A 161 17.42 -8.16 -21.47
CA ASP A 161 17.47 -9.22 -22.49
C ASP A 161 16.47 -8.96 -23.63
N MET A 162 15.32 -8.35 -23.31
CA MET A 162 14.34 -7.86 -24.29
C MET A 162 14.81 -6.61 -25.06
N GLY A 163 16.00 -6.06 -24.74
CA GLY A 163 16.53 -4.86 -25.38
C GLY A 163 15.85 -3.55 -24.95
N ILE A 164 15.16 -3.53 -23.80
CA ILE A 164 14.51 -2.33 -23.29
C ILE A 164 15.55 -1.39 -22.68
N ASP A 165 15.58 -0.14 -23.17
CA ASP A 165 16.51 0.88 -22.69
C ASP A 165 16.35 1.17 -21.18
N SER A 166 17.47 1.42 -20.51
CA SER A 166 17.53 1.67 -19.07
C SER A 166 16.64 2.82 -18.59
N ALA A 167 16.42 3.87 -19.39
CA ALA A 167 15.53 4.97 -19.03
C ALA A 167 14.06 4.53 -19.07
N ILE A 168 13.69 3.64 -20.01
CA ILE A 168 12.36 3.03 -20.07
C ILE A 168 12.17 2.09 -18.89
N GLN A 169 13.17 1.26 -18.55
CA GLN A 169 13.13 0.39 -17.38
C GLN A 169 12.91 1.18 -16.09
N GLN A 170 13.61 2.30 -15.88
CA GLN A 170 13.40 3.16 -14.70
C GLN A 170 11.96 3.70 -14.62
N ARG A 171 11.38 4.08 -15.76
CA ARG A 171 9.98 4.52 -15.81
C ARG A 171 9.01 3.38 -15.49
N PHE A 172 9.29 2.17 -15.98
CA PHE A 172 8.54 0.97 -15.67
C PHE A 172 8.58 0.65 -14.17
N PHE A 173 9.76 0.57 -13.55
CA PHE A 173 9.86 0.28 -12.11
C PHE A 173 9.23 1.36 -11.24
N LYS A 174 9.36 2.63 -11.61
CA LYS A 174 8.63 3.70 -10.91
C LYS A 174 7.11 3.54 -11.03
N PHE A 175 6.61 3.02 -12.15
CA PHE A 175 5.21 2.64 -12.27
C PHE A 175 4.89 1.47 -11.34
N CYS A 176 5.69 0.39 -11.35
CA CYS A 176 5.53 -0.74 -10.44
C CYS A 176 5.48 -0.30 -8.97
N ASP A 177 6.43 0.51 -8.50
CA ASP A 177 6.46 1.08 -7.15
C ASP A 177 5.12 1.75 -6.79
N ILE A 178 4.60 2.58 -7.70
CA ILE A 178 3.33 3.30 -7.49
C ILE A 178 2.18 2.32 -7.27
N PHE A 179 2.18 1.19 -7.98
CA PHE A 179 1.14 0.17 -7.98
C PHE A 179 1.44 -1.03 -7.06
N GLY A 180 2.44 -0.89 -6.17
CA GLY A 180 2.76 -1.90 -5.17
C GLY A 180 3.49 -3.12 -5.73
N GLY A 181 4.24 -2.96 -6.82
CA GLY A 181 5.18 -3.94 -7.34
C GLY A 181 6.59 -3.65 -6.85
N GLU A 182 6.88 -3.80 -5.55
CA GLU A 182 8.17 -3.45 -4.92
C GLU A 182 9.24 -4.56 -5.07
N CYS A 183 8.82 -5.76 -5.51
CA CYS A 183 9.67 -6.90 -5.89
C CYS A 183 9.19 -7.55 -7.19
N ASP A 184 10.02 -8.41 -7.78
CA ASP A 184 9.65 -9.28 -8.91
C ASP A 184 8.32 -10.04 -8.68
N CYS A 185 8.11 -10.56 -7.47
CA CYS A 185 6.87 -11.21 -7.03
C CYS A 185 5.64 -10.31 -7.08
N GLU A 186 5.76 -9.12 -6.53
CA GLU A 186 4.67 -8.17 -6.44
C GLU A 186 4.38 -7.53 -7.81
N ILE A 187 5.37 -7.47 -8.71
CA ILE A 187 5.14 -7.10 -10.11
C ILE A 187 4.15 -8.09 -10.74
N LEU A 188 4.35 -9.39 -10.57
CA LEU A 188 3.39 -10.38 -11.08
C LEU A 188 2.03 -10.30 -10.39
N MET A 189 2.00 -10.27 -9.04
CA MET A 189 0.74 -10.30 -8.31
C MET A 189 -0.09 -9.02 -8.48
N ASN A 190 0.55 -7.85 -8.51
CA ASN A 190 -0.14 -6.56 -8.44
C ASN A 190 -0.17 -5.81 -9.77
N ILE A 191 0.76 -6.08 -10.69
CA ILE A 191 0.88 -5.35 -11.97
C ILE A 191 0.38 -6.18 -13.14
N ALA A 192 0.67 -7.49 -13.21
CA ALA A 192 0.18 -8.34 -14.29
C ALA A 192 -1.36 -8.48 -14.26
N GLU A 193 -1.97 -8.46 -13.08
CA GLU A 193 -3.44 -8.38 -12.97
C GLU A 193 -4.01 -7.08 -13.58
N LEU A 194 -3.24 -5.99 -13.62
CA LEU A 194 -3.73 -4.73 -14.20
C LEU A 194 -3.77 -4.76 -15.73
N THR A 195 -2.99 -5.63 -16.38
CA THR A 195 -2.96 -5.76 -17.85
C THR A 195 -4.00 -6.73 -18.39
N THR A 196 -4.53 -7.64 -17.55
CA THR A 196 -5.54 -8.63 -17.97
C THR A 196 -6.96 -8.05 -18.13
N TYR A 197 -7.23 -6.88 -17.55
CA TYR A 197 -8.53 -6.19 -17.66
C TYR A 197 -8.58 -5.09 -18.76
N LEU A 198 -7.62 -5.07 -19.69
CA LEU A 198 -7.49 -4.11 -20.80
C LEU A 198 -7.57 -4.77 -22.18
#